data_AF-A0A954PXU4-F1
#
_entry.id   AF-A0A954PXU4-F1
#
_cell.length_a   1.000
_cell.length_b   1.000
_cell.length_c   1.000
_cell.angle_alpha   90.00
_cell.angle_beta   90.00
_cell.angle_gamma   90.00
#
_symmetry.space_group_name_H-M   'P 1'
#
loop_
_entity.id
_entity.type
_entity.pdbx_description
1 polymer ?
#
loop_
_entity_poly.entity_id
_entity_poly.type
_entity_poly.pdbx_seq_one_letter_code
_entity_poly.pdbx_strand_id
1 'polypeptide(L)'
;MFNTEPHYRACASRHRVPGGRRRAGRVVDGFTLVELLVALTIASVLTAIALPTLKDSMRQNSLSRSAAIVKGAFINARAQAIRTGRPFGVVIERRTHDIGSGAASGLNYTVANYSTRLYYVQSPMEYRGDYQEALAYPVFEDSNTGATTDSVAPRLFVPRGSAGLLFAAADSSGTPLANATAAKTLLNIGTRFSVGQSGYVFEVTNLEQITLSTTSSITSFGGSRALYHPAIPPTDGTLVSFNYLDFSPRHASTPPFLVNVDPPPSGTRTLPIAAGLSSYPAGISPFQATEFKFRTNPVRAPLAPINMIGKTVIDLSVSGTSADPIAFNSQTIIDQFPASNIPPLAANTPLTDVIVMFAADGRMDGVYNGQRVVTTGPQISGFLFQRIDPSSTVSFNVGFIDGLVDNIDDIARYPEMVTDTDFQINATDPPLATPAPPSALTVNKTPNFANTDCAWVSIQPLSGNVTLENVASQTSLANLSAYYGFQPAPNNPFARNVARARVHQARRLTTSGAIQ
;
A
#
# COMPACT_ATOMS: atom_id res chain seq x y z
N MET A 1 9.55 -24.29 43.18
CA MET A 1 10.14 -25.58 43.54
C MET A 1 10.73 -26.20 42.28
N PHE A 2 11.91 -25.74 41.88
CA PHE A 2 12.95 -26.48 41.14
C PHE A 2 14.21 -25.63 41.25
N ASN A 3 15.25 -26.31 41.73
CA ASN A 3 16.47 -25.82 42.33
C ASN A 3 17.61 -25.82 41.30
N THR A 4 18.56 -24.88 41.47
CA THR A 4 20.05 -25.07 41.43
C THR A 4 20.65 -25.66 40.13
N GLU A 5 21.63 -25.08 39.41
CA GLU A 5 22.91 -24.47 39.80
C GLU A 5 23.55 -23.71 38.60
N PRO A 6 24.49 -22.77 38.83
CA PRO A 6 25.36 -22.19 37.81
C PRO A 6 26.72 -22.93 37.72
N HIS A 7 27.07 -23.48 36.55
CA HIS A 7 28.41 -23.99 36.30
C HIS A 7 29.39 -22.87 35.91
N TYR A 8 30.00 -22.24 36.92
CA TYR A 8 31.26 -21.52 36.76
C TYR A 8 32.40 -22.54 36.56
N ARG A 9 32.88 -22.68 35.32
CA ARG A 9 34.15 -23.37 35.08
C ARG A 9 35.30 -22.41 35.34
N ALA A 10 35.84 -22.48 36.56
CA ALA A 10 37.17 -22.00 36.91
C ALA A 10 38.22 -22.80 36.11
N CYS A 11 38.81 -22.18 35.08
CA CYS A 11 39.96 -22.75 34.38
C CYS A 11 41.24 -22.24 35.02
N ALA A 12 41.75 -23.08 35.93
CA ALA A 12 43.11 -23.19 36.43
C ALA A 12 44.14 -22.14 35.96
N SER A 13 44.49 -21.24 36.88
CA SER A 13 45.76 -20.53 36.87
C SER A 13 46.92 -21.51 37.03
N ARG A 14 47.54 -21.91 35.91
CA ARG A 14 48.84 -22.59 35.95
C ARG A 14 49.94 -21.56 36.17
N HIS A 15 50.27 -21.43 37.44
CA HIS A 15 51.53 -20.93 37.95
C HIS A 15 52.68 -21.82 37.44
N ARG A 16 53.61 -21.26 36.64
CA ARG A 16 54.92 -21.87 36.37
C ARG A 16 56.01 -20.80 36.15
N VAL A 17 56.91 -20.76 37.13
CA VAL A 17 58.37 -20.56 37.08
C VAL A 17 58.91 -19.28 36.41
N PRO A 18 59.45 -18.33 37.20
CA PRO A 18 60.31 -17.27 36.69
C PRO A 18 61.70 -17.83 36.38
N GLY A 19 61.86 -18.38 35.17
CA GLY A 19 63.16 -18.70 34.62
C GLY A 19 63.82 -17.42 34.09
N GLY A 20 64.68 -16.81 34.91
CA GLY A 20 65.50 -15.65 34.55
C GLY A 20 66.41 -15.93 33.36
N ARG A 21 65.91 -15.70 32.15
CA ARG A 21 66.73 -15.55 30.94
C ARG A 21 67.16 -14.10 30.84
N ARG A 22 68.47 -13.90 30.97
CA ARG A 22 69.20 -12.66 30.73
C ARG A 22 68.66 -11.99 29.47
N ARG A 23 68.03 -10.82 29.62
CA ARG A 23 67.71 -9.93 28.50
C ARG A 23 69.03 -9.47 27.91
N ALA A 24 69.51 -10.16 26.88
CA ALA A 24 70.42 -9.56 25.93
C ALA A 24 69.70 -8.31 25.41
N GLY A 25 70.32 -7.14 25.61
CA GLY A 25 69.79 -5.87 25.14
C GLY A 25 69.57 -5.97 23.65
N ARG A 26 68.31 -6.14 23.25
CA ARG A 26 67.91 -6.02 21.85
C ARG A 26 68.09 -4.55 21.53
N VAL A 27 69.18 -4.24 20.83
CA VAL A 27 69.35 -2.95 20.17
C VAL A 27 68.12 -2.80 19.28
N VAL A 28 67.20 -1.91 19.66
CA VAL A 28 66.05 -1.55 18.85
C VAL A 28 66.58 -0.49 17.92
N ASP A 29 66.97 -0.89 16.72
CA ASP A 29 67.31 0.06 15.67
C ASP A 29 66.05 0.90 15.39
N GLY A 30 66.15 2.21 15.63
CA GLY A 30 65.09 3.15 15.35
C GLY A 30 64.91 3.30 13.85
N PHE A 31 63.67 3.28 13.38
CA PHE A 31 63.34 3.55 11.98
C PHE A 31 63.89 4.92 11.56
N THR A 32 64.55 4.97 10.41
CA THR A 32 65.02 6.24 9.87
C THR A 32 63.82 7.10 9.44
N LEU A 33 63.96 8.43 9.47
CA LEU A 33 62.88 9.34 9.05
C LEU A 33 62.40 9.04 7.62
N VAL A 34 63.35 8.70 6.73
CA VAL A 34 63.07 8.34 5.34
C VAL A 34 62.24 7.04 5.25
N GLU A 35 62.55 6.05 6.07
CA GLU A 35 61.83 4.77 6.09
C GLU A 35 60.37 4.94 6.55
N LEU A 36 60.12 5.82 7.53
CA LEU A 36 58.77 6.17 7.96
C LEU A 36 57.99 6.92 6.87
N LEU A 37 58.65 7.81 6.13
CA LEU A 37 58.04 8.54 5.02
C LEU A 37 57.64 7.58 3.88
N VAL A 38 58.51 6.65 3.52
CA VAL A 38 58.22 5.61 2.51
C VAL A 38 57.08 4.70 2.98
N ALA A 39 57.08 4.26 4.24
CA ALA A 39 56.04 3.41 4.79
C ALA A 39 54.66 4.10 4.79
N LEU A 40 54.58 5.36 5.21
CA LEU A 40 53.33 6.14 5.14
C LEU A 40 52.86 6.35 3.70
N THR A 41 53.79 6.58 2.77
CA THR A 41 53.46 6.74 1.35
C THR A 41 52.83 5.47 0.80
N ILE A 42 53.45 4.30 1.03
CA ILE A 42 52.91 3.01 0.59
C ILE A 42 51.57 2.72 1.25
N ALA A 43 51.43 2.94 2.57
CA ALA A 43 50.18 2.75 3.28
C ALA A 43 49.05 3.65 2.74
N SER A 44 49.38 4.88 2.35
CA SER A 44 48.40 5.81 1.77
C SER A 44 47.88 5.34 0.41
N VAL A 45 48.77 4.84 -0.46
CA VAL A 45 48.43 4.28 -1.77
C VAL A 45 47.57 3.02 -1.60
N LEU A 46 47.96 2.11 -0.69
CA LEU A 46 47.17 0.89 -0.42
C LEU A 46 45.79 1.22 0.14
N THR A 47 45.69 2.20 1.04
CA THR A 47 44.41 2.63 1.62
C THR A 47 43.51 3.27 0.57
N ALA A 48 44.07 4.07 -0.34
CA ALA A 48 43.31 4.69 -1.43
C ALA A 48 42.64 3.65 -2.35
N ILE A 49 43.29 2.50 -2.58
CA ILE A 49 42.74 1.40 -3.38
C ILE A 49 41.76 0.54 -2.57
N ALA A 50 42.04 0.30 -1.28
CA ALA A 50 41.22 -0.59 -0.45
C ALA A 50 39.90 0.06 0.01
N LEU A 51 39.88 1.36 0.29
CA LEU A 51 38.74 2.03 0.92
C LEU A 51 37.42 1.96 0.10
N PRO A 52 37.41 2.16 -1.23
CA PRO A 52 36.20 1.98 -2.03
C PRO A 52 35.63 0.56 -1.93
N THR A 53 36.49 -0.46 -2.02
CA THR A 53 36.06 -1.87 -1.96
C THR A 53 35.43 -2.22 -0.60
N LEU A 54 36.00 -1.71 0.50
CA LEU A 54 35.43 -1.89 1.83
C LEU A 54 34.06 -1.21 1.96
N LYS A 55 33.92 0.02 1.43
CA LYS A 55 32.66 0.77 1.43
C LYS A 55 31.56 0.01 0.67
N ASP A 56 31.88 -0.53 -0.50
CA ASP A 56 30.91 -1.29 -1.31
C ASP A 56 30.54 -2.62 -0.65
N SER A 57 31.52 -3.32 -0.07
CA SER A 57 31.26 -4.53 0.73
C SER A 57 30.34 -4.25 1.92
N MET A 58 30.57 -3.15 2.66
CA MET A 58 29.70 -2.74 3.76
C MET A 58 28.29 -2.37 3.30
N ARG A 59 28.15 -1.72 2.14
CA ARG A 59 26.86 -1.39 1.51
C ARG A 59 26.10 -2.65 1.12
N GLN A 60 26.71 -3.58 0.39
CA GLN A 60 26.11 -4.85 -0.02
C GLN A 60 25.70 -5.70 1.19
N ASN A 61 26.54 -5.76 2.23
CA ASN A 61 26.20 -6.45 3.48
C ASN A 61 25.01 -5.80 4.21
N SER A 62 24.89 -4.47 4.17
CA SER A 62 23.76 -3.76 4.77
C SER A 62 22.47 -3.95 3.97
N LEU A 63 22.56 -3.92 2.64
CA LEU A 63 21.47 -4.22 1.72
C LEU A 63 20.95 -5.65 1.90
N SER A 64 21.84 -6.64 1.84
CA SER A 64 21.48 -8.06 1.99
C SER A 64 20.78 -8.34 3.32
N ARG A 65 21.29 -7.78 4.43
CA ARG A 65 20.62 -7.88 5.74
C ARG A 65 19.25 -7.22 5.75
N SER A 66 19.11 -6.05 5.13
CA SER A 66 17.83 -5.34 5.07
C SER A 66 16.80 -6.10 4.24
N ALA A 67 17.19 -6.65 3.09
CA ALA A 67 16.32 -7.47 2.26
C ALA A 67 15.94 -8.79 2.98
N ALA A 68 16.87 -9.39 3.71
CA ALA A 68 16.58 -10.54 4.57
C ALA A 68 15.60 -10.21 5.71
N ILE A 69 15.65 -8.99 6.28
CA ILE A 69 14.67 -8.51 7.26
C ILE A 69 13.28 -8.42 6.63
N VAL A 70 13.16 -7.81 5.45
CA VAL A 70 11.87 -7.68 4.74
C VAL A 70 11.31 -9.07 4.40
N LYS A 71 12.14 -9.97 3.84
CA LYS A 71 11.75 -11.38 3.60
C LYS A 71 11.32 -12.08 4.90
N GLY A 72 12.08 -11.91 5.98
CA GLY A 72 11.77 -12.47 7.28
C GLY A 72 10.45 -11.95 7.84
N ALA A 73 10.12 -10.68 7.61
CA ALA A 73 8.84 -10.09 8.01
C ALA A 73 7.67 -10.80 7.34
N PHE A 74 7.73 -11.04 6.02
CA PHE A 74 6.69 -11.76 5.29
C PHE A 74 6.59 -13.24 5.68
N ILE A 75 7.72 -13.94 5.85
CA ILE A 75 7.72 -15.34 6.32
C ILE A 75 7.08 -15.45 7.70
N ASN A 76 7.42 -14.53 8.62
CA ASN A 76 6.84 -14.48 9.95
C ASN A 76 5.33 -14.19 9.88
N ALA A 77 4.90 -13.22 9.07
CA ALA A 77 3.48 -12.91 8.91
C ALA A 77 2.69 -14.11 8.37
N ARG A 78 3.22 -14.80 7.35
CA ARG A 78 2.64 -16.05 6.84
C ARG A 78 2.57 -17.14 7.90
N ALA A 79 3.64 -17.34 8.67
CA ALA A 79 3.65 -18.32 9.76
C ALA A 79 2.62 -17.97 10.85
N GLN A 80 2.42 -16.68 11.15
CA GLN A 80 1.36 -16.24 12.06
C GLN A 80 -0.03 -16.51 11.51
N ALA A 81 -0.25 -16.28 10.22
CA ALA A 81 -1.54 -16.56 9.59
C ALA A 81 -1.91 -18.05 9.70
N ILE A 82 -0.96 -18.93 9.39
CA ILE A 82 -1.11 -20.39 9.51
C ILE A 82 -1.36 -20.80 10.96
N ARG A 83 -0.53 -20.29 11.89
CA ARG A 83 -0.58 -20.67 13.30
C ARG A 83 -1.89 -20.26 13.98
N THR A 84 -2.40 -19.08 13.65
CA THR A 84 -3.61 -18.52 14.27
C THR A 84 -4.90 -18.95 13.57
N GLY A 85 -4.80 -19.51 12.36
CA GLY A 85 -5.95 -19.78 11.51
C GLY A 85 -6.68 -18.50 11.07
N ARG A 86 -6.02 -17.34 11.11
CA ARG A 86 -6.59 -16.02 10.81
C ARG A 86 -5.71 -15.26 9.83
N PRO A 87 -6.27 -14.38 8.98
CA PRO A 87 -5.44 -13.59 8.08
C PRO A 87 -4.48 -12.68 8.84
N PHE A 88 -3.21 -12.72 8.46
CA PHE A 88 -2.13 -11.95 9.10
C PHE A 88 -1.19 -11.41 8.05
N GLY A 89 -0.62 -10.22 8.28
CA GLY A 89 0.10 -9.50 7.23
C GLY A 89 1.16 -8.54 7.72
N VAL A 90 1.74 -7.83 6.76
CA VAL A 90 2.75 -6.79 6.97
C VAL A 90 2.25 -5.52 6.30
N VAL A 91 2.30 -4.42 7.03
CA VAL A 91 2.16 -3.07 6.49
C VAL A 91 3.54 -2.50 6.21
N ILE A 92 3.67 -1.92 5.03
CA ILE A 92 4.81 -1.17 4.57
C ILE A 92 4.46 0.30 4.68
N GLU A 93 4.96 0.95 5.73
CA GLU A 93 4.58 2.31 6.09
C GLU A 93 5.24 3.32 5.15
N ARG A 94 4.45 4.12 4.45
CA ARG A 94 4.98 5.19 3.60
C ARG A 94 5.60 6.27 4.48
N ARG A 95 6.82 6.71 4.16
CA ARG A 95 7.53 7.66 5.03
C ARG A 95 6.82 9.01 5.13
N THR A 96 6.35 9.55 4.02
CA THR A 96 5.44 10.70 4.05
C THR A 96 4.08 10.26 3.61
N HIS A 97 3.11 10.48 4.49
CA HIS A 97 1.72 10.28 4.17
C HIS A 97 1.22 11.48 3.34
N ASP A 98 1.78 12.68 3.51
CA ASP A 98 1.39 13.84 2.71
C ASP A 98 2.27 14.00 1.47
N ILE A 99 1.66 14.42 0.36
CA ILE A 99 2.31 14.80 -0.90
C ILE A 99 2.18 16.30 -1.19
N GLY A 100 1.71 17.07 -0.22
CA GLY A 100 1.58 18.53 -0.29
C GLY A 100 0.14 18.99 -0.55
N SER A 101 -0.08 20.29 -0.35
CA SER A 101 -1.37 20.93 -0.61
C SER A 101 -1.39 21.60 -1.98
N GLY A 102 -2.24 21.17 -2.90
CA GLY A 102 -2.60 22.02 -4.05
C GLY A 102 -2.75 21.35 -5.40
N ALA A 103 -2.76 22.21 -6.42
CA ALA A 103 -2.87 21.85 -7.83
C ALA A 103 -1.83 20.80 -8.23
N ALA A 104 -2.10 20.07 -9.32
CA ALA A 104 -1.24 19.01 -9.85
C ALA A 104 0.27 19.34 -9.88
N SER A 105 0.61 20.61 -10.12
CA SER A 105 1.97 21.13 -10.19
C SER A 105 2.68 21.30 -8.83
N GLY A 106 1.98 21.22 -7.70
CA GLY A 106 2.54 21.33 -6.35
C GLY A 106 2.69 19.99 -5.61
N LEU A 107 2.32 18.87 -6.24
CA LEU A 107 2.34 17.56 -5.60
C LEU A 107 3.75 16.95 -5.64
N ASN A 108 4.27 16.57 -4.48
CA ASN A 108 5.57 15.94 -4.30
C ASN A 108 5.42 14.41 -4.23
N TYR A 109 5.23 13.79 -5.39
CA TYR A 109 5.02 12.34 -5.52
C TYR A 109 6.23 11.51 -5.07
N THR A 110 7.43 12.05 -5.20
CA THR A 110 8.68 11.31 -4.99
C THR A 110 8.91 11.02 -3.50
N VAL A 111 8.54 11.92 -2.60
CA VAL A 111 8.84 11.75 -1.16
C VAL A 111 7.99 10.64 -0.51
N ALA A 112 6.78 10.37 -1.02
CA ALA A 112 5.86 9.38 -0.44
C ALA A 112 6.05 7.93 -0.95
N ASN A 113 7.04 7.70 -1.80
CA ASN A 113 7.19 6.43 -2.52
C ASN A 113 8.21 5.47 -1.92
N TYR A 114 8.53 5.59 -0.65
CA TYR A 114 9.41 4.63 0.00
C TYR A 114 9.06 4.41 1.46
N SER A 115 9.57 3.29 1.98
CA SER A 115 9.36 2.88 3.36
C SER A 115 10.66 2.51 4.05
N THR A 116 10.81 2.95 5.30
CA THR A 116 11.88 2.56 6.22
C THR A 116 11.37 1.73 7.39
N ARG A 117 10.05 1.51 7.47
CA ARG A 117 9.40 0.87 8.61
C ARG A 117 8.30 -0.08 8.15
N LEU A 118 8.31 -1.27 8.74
CA LEU A 118 7.26 -2.27 8.58
C LEU A 118 6.58 -2.49 9.93
N TYR A 119 5.32 -2.89 9.92
CA TYR A 119 4.68 -3.42 11.12
C TYR A 119 3.68 -4.52 10.77
N TYR A 120 3.35 -5.34 11.76
CA TYR A 120 2.43 -6.45 11.55
C TYR A 120 0.98 -6.02 11.70
N VAL A 121 0.12 -6.64 10.91
CA VAL A 121 -1.33 -6.48 10.99
C VAL A 121 -2.01 -7.83 11.03
N GLN A 122 -3.23 -7.85 11.57
CA GLN A 122 -4.12 -9.00 11.52
C GLN A 122 -5.48 -8.52 11.02
N SER A 123 -6.15 -9.33 10.22
CA SER A 123 -7.57 -9.07 9.95
C SER A 123 -8.35 -9.50 11.19
N PRO A 124 -9.21 -8.64 11.74
CA PRO A 124 -10.19 -9.07 12.74
C PRO A 124 -11.04 -10.23 12.18
N MET A 125 -11.75 -10.92 13.08
CA MET A 125 -12.76 -11.87 12.63
C MET A 125 -13.80 -11.16 11.77
N GLU A 126 -14.36 -11.86 10.79
CA GLU A 126 -15.45 -11.33 9.97
C GLU A 126 -16.52 -10.73 10.88
N TYR A 127 -16.87 -9.47 10.61
CA TYR A 127 -17.87 -8.76 11.39
C TYR A 127 -19.26 -9.25 10.96
N ARG A 128 -19.98 -9.86 11.89
CA ARG A 128 -21.31 -10.47 11.67
C ARG A 128 -22.44 -9.68 12.30
N GLY A 129 -22.15 -8.46 12.75
CA GLY A 129 -23.02 -7.67 13.61
C GLY A 129 -22.58 -7.70 15.08
N ASP A 130 -23.26 -6.91 15.90
CA ASP A 130 -22.91 -6.71 17.32
C ASP A 130 -23.42 -7.84 18.23
N TYR A 131 -24.35 -8.67 17.73
CA TYR A 131 -24.88 -9.85 18.41
C TYR A 131 -25.02 -11.03 17.45
N GLN A 132 -25.19 -12.24 18.01
CA GLN A 132 -25.17 -13.51 17.26
C GLN A 132 -26.26 -13.62 16.19
N GLU A 133 -27.41 -12.99 16.42
CA GLU A 133 -28.59 -13.00 15.54
C GLU A 133 -28.71 -11.73 14.69
N ALA A 134 -27.60 -11.04 14.42
CA ALA A 134 -27.64 -9.82 13.62
C ALA A 134 -28.02 -10.14 12.17
N LEU A 135 -29.07 -9.45 11.71
CA LEU A 135 -29.67 -9.68 10.40
C LEU A 135 -29.62 -8.42 9.56
N ALA A 136 -29.60 -8.63 8.25
CA ALA A 136 -29.74 -7.62 7.23
C ALA A 136 -30.92 -7.96 6.31
N TYR A 137 -31.50 -6.95 5.68
CA TYR A 137 -32.71 -7.05 4.89
C TYR A 137 -32.41 -6.59 3.46
N PRO A 138 -32.52 -7.48 2.47
CA PRO A 138 -32.44 -7.11 1.06
C PRO A 138 -33.60 -6.18 0.72
N VAL A 139 -33.30 -4.97 0.28
CA VAL A 139 -34.28 -3.92 -0.03
C VAL A 139 -34.02 -3.32 -1.40
N PHE A 140 -35.00 -2.56 -1.86
CA PHE A 140 -35.00 -1.95 -3.18
C PHE A 140 -35.14 -0.44 -3.04
N GLU A 141 -34.25 0.26 -3.72
CA GLU A 141 -34.27 1.72 -3.79
C GLU A 141 -34.77 2.16 -5.17
N ASP A 142 -35.75 3.05 -5.18
CA ASP A 142 -36.38 3.58 -6.38
C ASP A 142 -36.15 5.09 -6.50
N SER A 143 -35.73 5.51 -7.69
CA SER A 143 -35.72 6.91 -8.06
C SER A 143 -37.15 7.29 -8.47
N ASN A 144 -37.86 8.03 -7.62
CA ASN A 144 -39.21 8.57 -7.83
C ASN A 144 -39.33 9.55 -9.02
N THR A 145 -38.64 9.35 -10.14
CA THR A 145 -38.72 10.19 -11.34
C THR A 145 -40.02 9.98 -12.14
N GLY A 146 -40.96 9.18 -11.64
CA GLY A 146 -42.24 8.94 -12.32
C GLY A 146 -42.13 8.12 -13.60
N ALA A 147 -40.93 7.61 -13.92
CA ALA A 147 -40.72 6.67 -15.00
C ALA A 147 -41.24 5.30 -14.56
N THR A 148 -42.30 4.83 -15.22
CA THR A 148 -42.74 3.44 -15.15
C THR A 148 -41.57 2.56 -15.58
N THR A 149 -41.21 1.64 -14.69
CA THR A 149 -40.44 0.40 -14.92
C THR A 149 -38.90 0.53 -15.12
N ASP A 150 -38.19 -0.26 -14.30
CA ASP A 150 -36.93 -0.98 -14.58
C ASP A 150 -35.58 -0.49 -14.02
N SER A 151 -35.50 0.61 -13.26
CA SER A 151 -34.24 0.95 -12.58
C SER A 151 -34.37 1.04 -11.07
N VAL A 152 -34.56 -0.12 -10.45
CA VAL A 152 -34.57 -0.26 -9.00
C VAL A 152 -33.20 -0.77 -8.56
N ALA A 153 -32.50 -0.01 -7.72
CA ALA A 153 -31.18 -0.42 -7.23
C ALA A 153 -31.34 -1.38 -6.04
N PRO A 154 -30.80 -2.61 -6.10
CA PRO A 154 -30.77 -3.48 -4.94
C PRO A 154 -29.82 -2.90 -3.89
N ARG A 155 -30.28 -2.86 -2.65
CA ARG A 155 -29.55 -2.36 -1.49
C ARG A 155 -29.74 -3.31 -0.32
N LEU A 156 -28.86 -3.23 0.68
CA LEU A 156 -29.01 -4.02 1.89
C LEU A 156 -29.24 -3.07 3.07
N PHE A 157 -30.38 -3.20 3.74
CA PHE A 157 -30.64 -2.46 4.97
C PHE A 157 -30.20 -3.27 6.18
N VAL A 158 -29.36 -2.69 7.02
CA VAL A 158 -28.88 -3.31 8.26
C VAL A 158 -29.35 -2.47 9.44
N PRO A 159 -30.25 -2.96 10.30
CA PRO A 159 -30.68 -2.24 11.49
C PRO A 159 -29.49 -1.84 12.37
N ARG A 160 -29.56 -0.66 12.98
CA ARG A 160 -28.58 -0.17 13.96
C ARG A 160 -28.44 -1.12 15.14
N GLY A 161 -29.54 -1.74 15.56
CA GLY A 161 -29.51 -2.81 16.55
C GLY A 161 -28.57 -3.93 16.12
N SER A 162 -28.77 -4.48 14.91
CA SER A 162 -27.96 -5.57 14.35
C SER A 162 -26.49 -5.20 14.19
N ALA A 163 -26.20 -3.96 13.75
CA ALA A 163 -24.85 -3.57 13.37
C ALA A 163 -24.54 -2.10 13.69
N GLY A 164 -24.37 -1.79 14.97
CA GLY A 164 -23.96 -0.47 15.45
C GLY A 164 -22.60 -0.03 14.92
N LEU A 165 -21.64 -0.95 14.73
CA LEU A 165 -20.36 -0.62 14.09
C LEU A 165 -20.53 -0.17 12.64
N LEU A 166 -21.39 -0.84 11.87
CA LEU A 166 -21.68 -0.48 10.48
C LEU A 166 -22.43 0.87 10.41
N PHE A 167 -23.36 1.09 11.34
CA PHE A 167 -24.04 2.37 11.51
C PHE A 167 -23.07 3.51 11.81
N ALA A 168 -22.11 3.29 12.72
CA ALA A 168 -21.07 4.26 13.04
C ALA A 168 -20.05 4.49 11.90
N ALA A 169 -19.90 3.52 10.99
CA ALA A 169 -19.08 3.65 9.79
C ALA A 169 -19.79 4.42 8.67
N ALA A 170 -21.11 4.31 8.58
CA ALA A 170 -21.94 5.05 7.63
C ALA A 170 -21.92 6.55 7.95
N ASP A 171 -21.76 7.39 6.92
CA ASP A 171 -21.74 8.84 7.08
C ASP A 171 -23.17 9.39 7.10
N SER A 172 -23.51 10.20 8.09
CA SER A 172 -24.81 10.88 8.16
C SER A 172 -24.79 12.29 7.56
N SER A 173 -23.60 12.83 7.27
CA SER A 173 -23.42 14.28 7.16
C SER A 173 -22.98 14.78 5.79
N GLY A 174 -22.54 13.88 4.89
CA GLY A 174 -21.93 14.28 3.62
C GLY A 174 -20.67 15.14 3.77
N THR A 175 -20.18 15.35 5.01
CA THR A 175 -18.96 16.08 5.29
C THR A 175 -17.79 15.08 5.27
N PRO A 176 -16.89 15.13 4.27
CA PRO A 176 -16.11 13.94 3.93
C PRO A 176 -15.14 13.39 4.98
N LEU A 177 -14.78 14.14 6.05
CA LEU A 177 -13.57 13.80 6.81
C LEU A 177 -13.55 14.17 8.31
N ALA A 178 -14.57 14.81 8.87
CA ALA A 178 -14.41 15.43 10.19
C ALA A 178 -14.37 14.44 11.37
N ASN A 179 -14.85 13.20 11.20
CA ASN A 179 -14.73 12.14 12.21
C ASN A 179 -14.51 10.80 11.51
N ALA A 180 -13.25 10.49 11.16
CA ALA A 180 -12.84 9.12 10.90
C ALA A 180 -12.96 8.33 12.22
N THR A 181 -14.17 7.90 12.55
CA THR A 181 -14.42 6.98 13.66
C THR A 181 -13.61 5.70 13.40
N ALA A 182 -13.11 5.06 14.46
CA ALA A 182 -12.44 3.76 14.34
C ALA A 182 -13.26 2.73 13.53
N ALA A 183 -14.59 2.90 13.50
CA ALA A 183 -15.52 2.18 12.65
C ALA A 183 -15.23 2.33 11.15
N LYS A 184 -15.00 3.57 10.65
CA LYS A 184 -14.64 3.83 9.25
C LYS A 184 -13.30 3.21 8.86
N THR A 185 -12.38 3.03 9.80
CA THR A 185 -11.13 2.31 9.53
C THR A 185 -11.38 0.82 9.32
N LEU A 186 -12.32 0.22 10.06
CA LEU A 186 -12.65 -1.20 9.99
C LEU A 186 -13.56 -1.57 8.82
N LEU A 187 -14.57 -0.74 8.55
CA LEU A 187 -15.59 -0.91 7.53
C LEU A 187 -15.72 0.38 6.73
N ASN A 188 -15.47 0.31 5.43
CA ASN A 188 -15.52 1.44 4.51
C ASN A 188 -16.02 1.02 3.14
N ILE A 189 -16.15 1.99 2.23
CA ILE A 189 -16.30 1.72 0.79
C ILE A 189 -15.10 0.86 0.34
N GLY A 190 -15.37 -0.18 -0.45
CA GLY A 190 -14.41 -1.21 -0.82
C GLY A 190 -14.42 -2.45 0.08
N THR A 191 -15.05 -2.37 1.26
CA THR A 191 -15.17 -3.51 2.17
C THR A 191 -16.00 -4.61 1.52
N ARG A 192 -15.48 -5.84 1.54
CA ARG A 192 -16.18 -7.01 1.00
C ARG A 192 -17.07 -7.67 2.04
N PHE A 193 -18.23 -8.16 1.63
CA PHE A 193 -19.14 -8.87 2.50
C PHE A 193 -19.87 -9.99 1.77
N SER A 194 -20.37 -10.96 2.52
CA SER A 194 -21.29 -11.98 2.03
C SER A 194 -22.60 -11.91 2.79
N VAL A 195 -23.68 -12.31 2.13
CA VAL A 195 -25.04 -12.32 2.70
C VAL A 195 -25.60 -13.74 2.63
N GLY A 196 -26.06 -14.23 3.77
CA GLY A 196 -26.64 -15.55 3.96
C GLY A 196 -25.68 -16.66 3.57
N GLN A 197 -26.25 -17.70 2.95
CA GLN A 197 -25.51 -18.83 2.39
C GLN A 197 -25.36 -18.70 0.87
N SER A 198 -25.49 -17.48 0.33
CA SER A 198 -25.47 -17.26 -1.11
C SER A 198 -24.14 -17.68 -1.76
N GLY A 199 -23.04 -17.64 -1.00
CA GLY A 199 -21.69 -17.89 -1.53
C GLY A 199 -21.13 -16.73 -2.34
N TYR A 200 -21.88 -15.64 -2.49
CA TYR A 200 -21.45 -14.45 -3.20
C TYR A 200 -20.71 -13.48 -2.27
N VAL A 201 -19.73 -12.79 -2.85
CA VAL A 201 -19.00 -11.72 -2.20
C VAL A 201 -19.33 -10.42 -2.91
N PHE A 202 -19.99 -9.53 -2.19
CA PHE A 202 -20.30 -8.17 -2.59
C PHE A 202 -19.21 -7.23 -2.07
N GLU A 203 -19.08 -6.06 -2.67
CA GLU A 203 -18.22 -4.98 -2.19
C GLU A 203 -19.05 -3.71 -1.99
N VAL A 204 -18.86 -3.09 -0.83
CA VAL A 204 -19.57 -1.87 -0.42
C VAL A 204 -19.18 -0.72 -1.34
N THR A 205 -20.15 -0.11 -1.99
CA THR A 205 -19.97 1.08 -2.84
C THR A 205 -20.39 2.36 -2.14
N ASN A 206 -21.33 2.30 -1.21
CA ASN A 206 -21.77 3.42 -0.39
C ASN A 206 -22.41 2.94 0.92
N LEU A 207 -22.28 3.74 1.99
CA LEU A 207 -22.89 3.50 3.30
C LEU A 207 -23.65 4.76 3.73
N GLU A 208 -24.97 4.65 3.85
CA GLU A 208 -25.86 5.77 4.18
C GLU A 208 -26.61 5.47 5.48
N GLN A 209 -26.60 6.40 6.44
CA GLN A 209 -27.46 6.29 7.63
C GLN A 209 -28.90 6.66 7.26
N ILE A 210 -29.86 5.85 7.71
CA ILE A 210 -31.29 6.07 7.48
C ILE A 210 -32.09 5.80 8.76
N THR A 211 -33.15 6.59 8.96
CA THR A 211 -34.21 6.32 9.94
C THR A 211 -35.47 5.86 9.22
N LEU A 212 -35.96 4.65 9.53
CA LEU A 212 -37.23 4.16 9.01
C LEU A 212 -38.40 4.63 9.88
N SER A 213 -39.40 5.26 9.26
CA SER A 213 -40.62 5.71 9.94
C SER A 213 -41.70 4.62 9.98
N THR A 214 -42.45 4.58 11.08
CA THR A 214 -43.43 3.54 11.48
C THR A 214 -44.68 3.42 10.60
N THR A 215 -44.87 4.27 9.59
CA THR A 215 -46.22 4.49 9.02
C THR A 215 -46.39 4.02 7.58
N SER A 216 -45.33 3.63 6.88
CA SER A 216 -45.41 3.23 5.47
C SER A 216 -44.33 2.23 5.07
N SER A 217 -44.69 1.28 4.19
CA SER A 217 -43.77 0.36 3.49
C SER A 217 -42.85 1.05 2.47
N ILE A 218 -42.88 2.38 2.46
CA ILE A 218 -42.12 3.29 1.62
C ILE A 218 -41.54 4.35 2.56
N THR A 219 -40.22 4.50 2.61
CA THR A 219 -39.57 5.64 3.26
C THR A 219 -38.97 6.54 2.21
N SER A 220 -39.45 7.79 2.13
CA SER A 220 -38.84 8.81 1.28
C SER A 220 -37.56 9.34 1.92
N PHE A 221 -36.47 9.36 1.16
CA PHE A 221 -35.26 10.09 1.54
C PHE A 221 -35.33 11.50 0.99
N GLY A 222 -34.49 12.42 1.48
CA GLY A 222 -34.34 13.74 0.86
C GLY A 222 -34.15 13.63 -0.67
N GLY A 223 -34.94 14.40 -1.42
CA GLY A 223 -35.01 14.32 -2.89
C GLY A 223 -36.07 13.35 -3.42
N SER A 224 -35.92 12.91 -4.67
CA SER A 224 -36.85 11.99 -5.35
C SER A 224 -36.47 10.52 -5.15
N ARG A 225 -36.11 10.07 -3.95
CA ARG A 225 -35.72 8.67 -3.66
C ARG A 225 -36.69 8.02 -2.68
N ALA A 226 -37.04 6.76 -2.89
CA ALA A 226 -37.88 5.96 -2.00
C ALA A 226 -37.26 4.58 -1.72
N LEU A 227 -37.29 4.15 -0.46
CA LEU A 227 -36.97 2.77 -0.07
C LEU A 227 -38.22 1.95 0.03
N TYR A 228 -38.26 0.78 -0.61
CA TYR A 228 -39.31 -0.21 -0.43
C TYR A 228 -38.91 -1.25 0.62
N HIS A 229 -39.70 -1.42 1.69
CA HIS A 229 -39.37 -2.29 2.83
C HIS A 229 -40.59 -2.87 3.59
N PRO A 230 -41.53 -3.57 2.95
CA PRO A 230 -42.83 -3.93 3.56
C PRO A 230 -42.79 -4.80 4.83
N ALA A 231 -41.64 -5.31 5.27
CA ALA A 231 -41.50 -6.23 6.41
C ALA A 231 -40.39 -5.84 7.41
N ILE A 232 -39.85 -4.62 7.34
CA ILE A 232 -38.74 -4.20 8.20
C ILE A 232 -39.29 -3.42 9.40
N PRO A 233 -38.87 -3.76 10.64
CA PRO A 233 -39.23 -2.97 11.82
C PRO A 233 -38.76 -1.51 11.68
N PRO A 234 -39.58 -0.54 12.10
CA PRO A 234 -39.19 0.87 12.06
C PRO A 234 -38.05 1.14 13.05
N THR A 235 -36.86 1.36 12.52
CA THR A 235 -35.63 1.52 13.28
C THR A 235 -34.60 2.31 12.47
N ASP A 236 -33.63 2.90 13.17
CA ASP A 236 -32.45 3.44 12.53
C ASP A 236 -31.61 2.30 11.96
N GLY A 237 -30.89 2.54 10.87
CA GLY A 237 -29.98 1.57 10.31
C GLY A 237 -29.09 2.14 9.22
N THR A 238 -28.38 1.23 8.56
CA THR A 238 -27.47 1.54 7.47
C THR A 238 -28.01 0.97 6.18
N LEU A 239 -28.12 1.81 5.16
CA LEU A 239 -28.32 1.38 3.80
C LEU A 239 -26.95 1.15 3.15
N VAL A 240 -26.68 -0.11 2.84
CA VAL A 240 -25.46 -0.54 2.16
C VAL A 240 -25.76 -0.64 0.67
N SER A 241 -25.11 0.23 -0.08
CA SER A 241 -24.98 0.08 -1.53
C SER A 241 -23.80 -0.83 -1.81
N PHE A 242 -23.93 -1.67 -2.81
CA PHE A 242 -22.87 -2.59 -3.18
C PHE A 242 -22.78 -2.74 -4.69
N ASN A 243 -21.63 -3.21 -5.16
CA ASN A 243 -21.49 -3.65 -6.53
C ASN A 243 -22.15 -5.02 -6.67
N TYR A 244 -23.03 -5.16 -7.66
CA TYR A 244 -23.33 -6.48 -8.19
C TYR A 244 -22.26 -6.69 -9.26
N LEU A 245 -21.14 -7.32 -8.89
CA LEU A 245 -20.13 -7.68 -9.89
C LEU A 245 -20.60 -8.95 -10.62
N ASP A 246 -20.37 -9.01 -11.94
CA ASP A 246 -20.66 -10.13 -12.85
C ASP A 246 -19.83 -11.41 -12.57
N PHE A 247 -19.64 -11.81 -11.30
CA PHE A 247 -18.73 -12.90 -10.93
C PHE A 247 -19.33 -14.31 -11.00
N SER A 248 -20.45 -14.52 -11.69
CA SER A 248 -20.92 -15.87 -11.99
C SER A 248 -21.50 -15.97 -13.41
N PRO A 249 -20.85 -16.73 -14.32
CA PRO A 249 -21.39 -17.02 -15.65
C PRO A 249 -22.77 -17.68 -15.64
N ARG A 250 -23.21 -18.27 -14.51
CA ARG A 250 -24.50 -18.96 -14.39
C ARG A 250 -25.64 -18.08 -13.88
N HIS A 251 -25.35 -16.95 -13.23
CA HIS A 251 -26.37 -16.10 -12.58
C HIS A 251 -26.20 -14.59 -12.82
N ALA A 252 -25.23 -14.17 -13.64
CA ALA A 252 -25.14 -12.81 -14.16
C ALA A 252 -26.33 -12.39 -15.05
N SER A 253 -27.24 -13.32 -15.38
CA SER A 253 -28.30 -13.10 -16.37
C SER A 253 -29.65 -12.62 -15.81
N THR A 254 -29.87 -12.60 -14.48
CA THR A 254 -31.11 -12.04 -13.93
C THR A 254 -30.81 -10.73 -13.23
N PRO A 255 -30.94 -9.58 -13.90
CA PRO A 255 -30.86 -8.29 -13.24
C PRO A 255 -31.89 -8.24 -12.09
N PRO A 256 -31.61 -7.43 -11.04
CA PRO A 256 -32.58 -7.20 -9.98
C PRO A 256 -33.90 -6.77 -10.61
N PHE A 257 -34.97 -7.50 -10.33
CA PHE A 257 -36.29 -7.20 -10.88
C PHE A 257 -37.27 -7.04 -9.72
N LEU A 258 -37.81 -5.84 -9.60
CA LEU A 258 -38.92 -5.56 -8.69
C LEU A 258 -40.20 -5.61 -9.51
N VAL A 259 -41.08 -6.56 -9.20
CA VAL A 259 -42.39 -6.61 -9.87
C VAL A 259 -43.25 -5.46 -9.34
N ASN A 260 -43.45 -4.45 -10.18
CA ASN A 260 -44.47 -3.45 -9.92
C ASN A 260 -45.83 -4.08 -10.27
N VAL A 261 -46.58 -4.52 -9.28
CA VAL A 261 -47.99 -4.83 -9.50
C VAL A 261 -48.68 -3.48 -9.62
N ASP A 262 -49.25 -3.18 -10.79
CA ASP A 262 -49.99 -1.95 -11.02
C ASP A 262 -50.94 -1.70 -9.83
N PRO A 263 -50.95 -0.49 -9.25
CA PRO A 263 -51.86 -0.19 -8.18
C PRO A 263 -53.28 -0.48 -8.67
N PRO A 264 -54.13 -1.14 -7.87
CA PRO A 264 -55.55 -1.17 -8.18
C PRO A 264 -56.06 0.27 -8.36
N PRO A 265 -57.09 0.50 -9.20
CA PRO A 265 -57.61 1.84 -9.50
C PRO A 265 -58.05 2.66 -8.28
N SER A 266 -58.08 2.07 -7.09
CA SER A 266 -58.28 2.72 -5.79
C SER A 266 -57.06 3.48 -5.24
N GLY A 267 -55.99 3.67 -6.02
CA GLY A 267 -54.87 4.56 -5.65
C GLY A 267 -54.00 4.08 -4.49
N THR A 268 -54.25 2.87 -3.98
CA THR A 268 -53.49 2.29 -2.86
C THR A 268 -52.63 1.16 -3.40
N ARG A 269 -51.31 1.37 -3.49
CA ARG A 269 -50.35 0.32 -3.88
C ARG A 269 -50.32 -0.77 -2.79
N THR A 270 -51.00 -1.89 -3.00
CA THR A 270 -50.91 -3.09 -2.15
C THR A 270 -49.66 -3.91 -2.53
N LEU A 271 -48.56 -3.63 -1.84
CA LEU A 271 -47.21 -4.15 -2.08
C LEU A 271 -46.88 -5.63 -1.70
N PRO A 272 -47.67 -6.40 -0.92
CA PRO A 272 -47.27 -7.77 -0.52
C PRO A 272 -47.16 -8.77 -1.69
N ILE A 273 -47.91 -8.57 -2.77
CA ILE A 273 -47.95 -9.52 -3.92
C ILE A 273 -46.67 -9.42 -4.77
N ALA A 274 -46.01 -8.25 -4.78
CA ALA A 274 -44.79 -7.99 -5.52
C ALA A 274 -43.56 -8.73 -4.96
N ALA A 275 -43.50 -8.92 -3.64
CA ALA A 275 -42.31 -9.49 -2.97
C ALA A 275 -42.00 -10.93 -3.42
N GLY A 276 -43.04 -11.77 -3.60
CA GLY A 276 -42.86 -13.16 -4.03
C GLY A 276 -42.48 -13.34 -5.50
N LEU A 277 -42.64 -12.28 -6.32
CA LEU A 277 -42.29 -12.29 -7.74
C LEU A 277 -41.02 -11.49 -8.05
N SER A 278 -40.49 -10.77 -7.07
CA SER A 278 -39.28 -9.96 -7.23
C SER A 278 -38.02 -10.81 -7.03
N SER A 279 -37.00 -10.58 -7.84
CA SER A 279 -35.70 -11.26 -7.74
C SER A 279 -34.65 -10.30 -7.18
N TYR A 280 -34.01 -10.69 -6.09
CA TYR A 280 -32.79 -10.04 -5.62
C TYR A 280 -31.57 -10.75 -6.24
N PRO A 281 -30.44 -10.05 -6.46
CA PRO A 281 -29.21 -10.69 -6.91
C PRO A 281 -28.83 -11.90 -6.05
N ALA A 282 -28.11 -12.85 -6.64
CA ALA A 282 -27.60 -14.04 -5.95
C ALA A 282 -28.68 -14.99 -5.37
N GLY A 283 -29.94 -14.89 -5.84
CA GLY A 283 -31.03 -15.75 -5.39
C GLY A 283 -31.46 -15.49 -3.94
N ILE A 284 -31.10 -14.33 -3.40
CA ILE A 284 -31.49 -13.92 -2.06
C ILE A 284 -32.99 -13.56 -2.09
N SER A 285 -33.76 -13.98 -1.08
CA SER A 285 -35.17 -13.60 -1.01
C SER A 285 -35.29 -12.12 -0.65
N PRO A 286 -36.00 -11.29 -1.43
CA PRO A 286 -36.17 -9.88 -1.12
C PRO A 286 -36.92 -9.72 0.21
N PHE A 287 -36.52 -8.72 0.99
CA PHE A 287 -37.10 -8.37 2.29
C PHE A 287 -37.00 -9.44 3.39
N GLN A 288 -36.46 -10.63 3.09
CA GLN A 288 -36.24 -11.66 4.09
C GLN A 288 -34.99 -11.35 4.92
N ALA A 289 -35.13 -11.39 6.24
CA ALA A 289 -34.01 -11.22 7.15
C ALA A 289 -32.94 -12.29 6.86
N THR A 290 -31.71 -11.85 6.61
CA THR A 290 -30.61 -12.72 6.18
C THR A 290 -29.35 -12.37 6.97
N GLU A 291 -28.57 -13.38 7.37
CA GLU A 291 -27.27 -13.17 8.02
C GLU A 291 -26.30 -12.43 7.07
N PHE A 292 -25.30 -11.76 7.62
CA PHE A 292 -24.26 -11.11 6.82
C PHE A 292 -22.89 -11.24 7.48
N LYS A 293 -21.83 -11.08 6.67
CA LYS A 293 -20.44 -11.19 7.13
C LYS A 293 -19.57 -10.20 6.37
N PHE A 294 -19.09 -9.16 7.04
CA PHE A 294 -18.14 -8.20 6.48
C PHE A 294 -16.70 -8.63 6.76
N ARG A 295 -15.85 -8.56 5.74
CA ARG A 295 -14.40 -8.71 5.89
C ARG A 295 -13.81 -7.37 6.29
N THR A 296 -13.55 -7.20 7.58
CA THR A 296 -12.98 -5.97 8.13
C THR A 296 -11.56 -5.73 7.61
N ASN A 297 -11.22 -4.44 7.46
CA ASN A 297 -9.86 -4.03 7.11
C ASN A 297 -8.84 -4.50 8.16
N PRO A 298 -7.58 -4.72 7.75
CA PRO A 298 -6.51 -5.11 8.67
C PRO A 298 -6.30 -4.08 9.79
N VAL A 299 -6.11 -4.58 11.02
CA VAL A 299 -5.76 -3.76 12.19
C VAL A 299 -4.34 -4.05 12.63
N ARG A 300 -3.68 -3.06 13.23
CA ARG A 300 -2.32 -3.21 13.76
C ARG A 300 -2.26 -4.33 14.79
N ALA A 301 -1.34 -5.27 14.58
CA ALA A 301 -1.04 -6.32 15.55
C ALA A 301 -0.17 -5.75 16.69
N PRO A 302 -0.25 -6.30 17.92
CA PRO A 302 0.51 -5.83 19.08
C PRO A 302 1.98 -6.32 19.03
N LEU A 303 2.62 -6.23 17.88
CA LEU A 303 4.03 -6.57 17.67
C LEU A 303 4.84 -5.29 17.42
N ALA A 304 6.09 -5.29 17.87
CA ALA A 304 6.99 -4.18 17.62
C ALA A 304 7.18 -3.94 16.11
N PRO A 305 7.23 -2.67 15.67
CA PRO A 305 7.56 -2.36 14.29
C PRO A 305 9.00 -2.78 13.97
N ILE A 306 9.25 -3.09 12.70
CA ILE A 306 10.54 -3.46 12.15
C ILE A 306 11.11 -2.24 11.42
N ASN A 307 12.30 -1.80 11.81
CA ASN A 307 13.00 -0.72 11.14
C ASN A 307 14.07 -1.28 10.19
N MET A 308 14.22 -0.65 9.02
CA MET A 308 15.29 -0.96 8.07
C MET A 308 16.66 -0.55 8.62
N ILE A 309 17.73 -1.20 8.15
CA ILE A 309 19.10 -0.95 8.65
C ILE A 309 19.78 0.16 7.86
N GLY A 310 20.25 1.19 8.55
CA GLY A 310 21.09 2.24 7.95
C GLY A 310 20.32 3.05 6.92
N LYS A 311 20.84 3.12 5.69
CA LYS A 311 20.21 3.86 4.59
C LYS A 311 19.49 2.94 3.60
N THR A 312 18.85 1.88 4.07
CA THR A 312 18.06 1.01 3.20
C THR A 312 16.58 1.34 3.27
N VAL A 313 15.88 1.16 2.15
CA VAL A 313 14.45 1.43 2.01
C VAL A 313 13.79 0.36 1.15
N ILE A 314 12.46 0.27 1.27
CA ILE A 314 11.62 -0.37 0.27
C ILE A 314 11.15 0.73 -0.68
N ASP A 315 11.51 0.64 -1.96
CA ASP A 315 11.13 1.59 -3.00
C ASP A 315 9.78 1.18 -3.59
N LEU A 316 8.72 1.89 -3.20
CA LEU A 316 7.36 1.65 -3.66
C LEU A 316 7.09 2.24 -5.06
N SER A 317 7.98 3.10 -5.59
CA SER A 317 7.79 3.67 -6.93
C SER A 317 7.95 2.63 -8.05
N VAL A 318 8.71 1.57 -7.78
CA VAL A 318 9.00 0.45 -8.70
C VAL A 318 8.56 -0.91 -8.13
N SER A 319 7.80 -0.91 -7.03
CA SER A 319 7.21 -2.13 -6.47
C SER A 319 5.77 -2.30 -6.95
N GLY A 320 5.34 -3.55 -7.09
CA GLY A 320 4.02 -3.85 -7.63
C GLY A 320 3.79 -5.34 -7.84
N THR A 321 2.81 -5.65 -8.70
CA THR A 321 2.56 -7.01 -9.17
C THR A 321 3.34 -7.25 -10.47
N SER A 322 3.56 -8.49 -10.88
CA SER A 322 4.25 -8.74 -12.16
C SER A 322 3.43 -8.25 -13.37
N ALA A 323 2.10 -8.19 -13.24
CA ALA A 323 1.21 -7.62 -14.24
C ALA A 323 1.22 -6.08 -14.24
N ASP A 324 1.51 -5.47 -13.09
CA ASP A 324 1.60 -4.02 -12.90
C ASP A 324 2.74 -3.69 -11.91
N PRO A 325 3.98 -3.55 -12.41
CA PRO A 325 5.20 -3.44 -11.58
C PRO A 325 5.33 -2.08 -10.88
N ILE A 326 4.39 -1.16 -11.11
CA ILE A 326 4.34 0.17 -10.48
C ILE A 326 3.01 0.39 -9.75
N ALA A 327 2.28 -0.69 -9.47
CA ALA A 327 0.98 -0.63 -8.81
C ALA A 327 1.01 0.14 -7.49
N PHE A 328 2.16 0.14 -6.79
CA PHE A 328 2.32 0.81 -5.49
C PHE A 328 2.90 2.23 -5.59
N ASN A 329 3.01 2.78 -6.80
CA ASN A 329 3.49 4.13 -7.00
C ASN A 329 2.40 5.16 -6.66
N SER A 330 2.75 6.20 -5.91
CA SER A 330 1.84 7.31 -5.56
C SER A 330 1.25 8.00 -6.79
N GLN A 331 2.00 8.12 -7.89
CA GLN A 331 1.49 8.69 -9.14
C GLN A 331 0.36 7.83 -9.70
N THR A 332 0.53 6.51 -9.75
CA THR A 332 -0.50 5.57 -10.23
C THR A 332 -1.76 5.62 -9.35
N ILE A 333 -1.60 5.85 -8.05
CA ILE A 333 -2.72 6.00 -7.10
C ILE A 333 -3.52 7.28 -7.40
N ILE A 334 -2.82 8.36 -7.74
CA ILE A 334 -3.40 9.70 -7.95
C ILE A 334 -3.89 9.88 -9.37
N ASP A 335 -3.28 9.21 -10.34
CA ASP A 335 -3.48 9.43 -11.76
C ASP A 335 -3.48 8.10 -12.52
N GLN A 336 -4.53 7.30 -12.31
CA GLN A 336 -4.73 6.00 -12.96
C GLN A 336 -4.82 6.11 -14.50
N PHE A 337 -5.17 7.29 -15.02
CA PHE A 337 -5.22 7.57 -16.45
C PHE A 337 -4.56 8.93 -16.65
N PRO A 338 -3.34 9.01 -17.22
CA PRO A 338 -2.60 10.26 -17.42
C PRO A 338 -3.25 11.16 -18.48
N ALA A 339 -4.50 11.54 -18.25
CA ALA A 339 -5.21 12.59 -18.94
C ALA A 339 -4.77 13.92 -18.35
N SER A 340 -4.76 14.96 -19.17
CA SER A 340 -4.12 16.26 -18.94
C SER A 340 -4.54 17.04 -17.67
N ASN A 341 -5.50 16.58 -16.87
CA ASN A 341 -5.99 17.26 -15.68
C ASN A 341 -6.03 16.33 -14.47
N ILE A 342 -4.94 16.30 -13.68
CA ILE A 342 -4.95 15.67 -12.36
C ILE A 342 -5.85 16.52 -11.44
N PRO A 343 -6.90 15.93 -10.84
CA PRO A 343 -7.78 16.68 -9.94
C PRO A 343 -7.00 17.20 -8.72
N PRO A 344 -7.18 18.48 -8.28
CA PRO A 344 -6.52 19.02 -7.09
C PRO A 344 -6.69 18.13 -5.85
N LEU A 345 -5.67 18.07 -5.01
CA LEU A 345 -5.68 17.33 -3.74
C LEU A 345 -5.96 18.28 -2.57
N ALA A 346 -6.81 17.86 -1.64
CA ALA A 346 -6.98 18.59 -0.37
C ALA A 346 -5.65 18.65 0.41
N ALA A 347 -5.37 19.79 1.03
CA ALA A 347 -4.17 19.97 1.86
C ALA A 347 -4.06 18.90 2.95
N ASN A 348 -2.84 18.39 3.19
CA ASN A 348 -2.55 17.41 4.25
C ASN A 348 -3.30 16.08 4.11
N THR A 349 -3.66 15.67 2.89
CA THR A 349 -4.34 14.39 2.67
C THR A 349 -3.33 13.24 2.76
N PRO A 350 -3.46 12.33 3.74
CA PRO A 350 -2.54 11.22 3.87
C PRO A 350 -2.80 10.14 2.82
N LEU A 351 -1.77 9.76 2.06
CA LEU A 351 -1.69 8.52 1.30
C LEU A 351 -1.76 7.32 2.24
N THR A 352 -2.31 6.25 1.71
CA THR A 352 -2.41 4.98 2.42
C THR A 352 -1.14 4.15 2.25
N ASP A 353 -0.87 3.33 3.26
CA ASP A 353 0.21 2.35 3.24
C ASP A 353 -0.06 1.20 2.27
N VAL A 354 0.98 0.37 2.04
CA VAL A 354 0.83 -0.89 1.32
C VAL A 354 0.73 -2.03 2.33
N ILE A 355 -0.34 -2.82 2.27
CA ILE A 355 -0.57 -3.94 3.19
C ILE A 355 -0.55 -5.25 2.42
N VAL A 356 0.28 -6.20 2.82
CA VAL A 356 0.28 -7.56 2.26
C VAL A 356 -0.28 -8.51 3.30
N MET A 357 -1.40 -9.16 2.97
CA MET A 357 -2.07 -10.11 3.85
C MET A 357 -1.85 -11.55 3.38
N PHE A 358 -1.64 -12.46 4.33
CA PHE A 358 -1.64 -13.91 4.12
C PHE A 358 -2.90 -14.52 4.72
N ALA A 359 -3.48 -15.48 4.01
CA ALA A 359 -4.60 -16.28 4.48
C ALA A 359 -4.15 -17.36 5.47
N ALA A 360 -5.13 -17.98 6.14
CA ALA A 360 -4.88 -19.05 7.11
C ALA A 360 -4.22 -20.31 6.52
N ASP A 361 -4.33 -20.53 5.21
CA ASP A 361 -3.64 -21.61 4.49
C ASP A 361 -2.20 -21.26 4.09
N GLY A 362 -1.75 -20.05 4.43
CA GLY A 362 -0.42 -19.53 4.11
C GLY A 362 -0.28 -18.99 2.70
N ARG A 363 -1.34 -18.96 1.89
CA ARG A 363 -1.34 -18.24 0.60
C ARG A 363 -1.43 -16.74 0.84
N MET A 364 -1.13 -15.95 -0.19
CA MET A 364 -1.40 -14.51 -0.12
C MET A 364 -2.91 -14.29 -0.23
N ASP A 365 -3.53 -13.65 0.77
CA ASP A 365 -4.96 -13.30 0.75
C ASP A 365 -5.21 -12.13 -0.20
N GLY A 366 -4.39 -11.08 -0.10
CA GLY A 366 -4.53 -9.89 -0.93
C GLY A 366 -3.50 -8.82 -0.58
N VAL A 367 -3.39 -7.82 -1.45
CA VAL A 367 -2.60 -6.62 -1.22
C VAL A 367 -3.52 -5.42 -1.18
N TYR A 368 -3.43 -4.60 -0.13
CA TYR A 368 -4.18 -3.37 -0.01
C TYR A 368 -3.25 -2.21 -0.36
N ASN A 369 -3.68 -1.35 -1.27
CA ASN A 369 -2.98 -0.13 -1.64
C ASN A 369 -3.98 1.03 -1.72
N GLY A 370 -3.49 2.26 -1.85
CA GLY A 370 -4.35 3.42 -2.04
C GLY A 370 -5.06 3.44 -3.37
N GLN A 371 -6.32 3.88 -3.33
CA GLN A 371 -7.07 4.36 -4.48
C GLN A 371 -7.62 5.74 -4.14
N ARG A 372 -7.46 6.69 -5.08
CA ARG A 372 -8.02 8.04 -4.92
C ARG A 372 -9.55 7.98 -4.82
N VAL A 373 -10.11 8.81 -3.94
CA VAL A 373 -11.56 9.04 -3.85
C VAL A 373 -11.86 10.42 -4.41
N VAL A 374 -12.61 10.44 -5.51
CA VAL A 374 -13.12 11.65 -6.12
C VAL A 374 -14.59 11.80 -5.70
N THR A 375 -14.86 12.75 -4.80
CA THR A 375 -16.24 13.17 -4.50
C THR A 375 -16.78 14.06 -5.62
N THR A 376 -18.08 14.35 -5.64
CA THR A 376 -18.76 15.20 -6.63
C THR A 376 -17.95 16.46 -6.97
N GLY A 377 -17.24 16.46 -8.11
CA GLY A 377 -16.33 17.53 -8.53
C GLY A 377 -14.94 17.03 -8.94
N PRO A 378 -14.01 17.93 -9.29
CA PRO A 378 -12.67 17.59 -9.76
C PRO A 378 -11.66 17.56 -8.60
N GLN A 379 -12.04 17.29 -7.34
CA GLN A 379 -11.10 17.30 -6.22
C GLN A 379 -10.93 15.91 -5.63
N ILE A 380 -9.68 15.49 -5.38
CA ILE A 380 -9.38 14.30 -4.61
C ILE A 380 -9.65 14.61 -3.14
N SER A 381 -10.67 13.94 -2.61
CA SER A 381 -11.13 14.09 -1.23
C SER A 381 -10.31 13.25 -0.24
N GLY A 382 -9.65 12.20 -0.71
CA GLY A 382 -8.93 11.26 0.15
C GLY A 382 -8.42 10.05 -0.61
N PHE A 383 -7.87 9.12 0.14
CA PHE A 383 -7.45 7.81 -0.34
C PHE A 383 -8.11 6.72 0.51
N LEU A 384 -8.59 5.67 -0.14
CA LEU A 384 -9.11 4.48 0.52
C LEU A 384 -8.23 3.28 0.18
N PHE A 385 -8.26 2.28 1.05
CA PHE A 385 -7.63 1.00 0.75
C PHE A 385 -8.44 0.28 -0.31
N GLN A 386 -7.83 0.06 -1.47
CA GLN A 386 -8.30 -0.85 -2.50
C GLN A 386 -7.57 -2.19 -2.32
N ARG A 387 -8.36 -3.27 -2.21
CA ARG A 387 -7.83 -4.63 -2.20
C ARG A 387 -7.60 -5.09 -3.63
N ILE A 388 -6.38 -5.52 -3.90
CA ILE A 388 -5.95 -6.22 -5.10
C ILE A 388 -5.80 -7.70 -4.73
N ASP A 389 -6.45 -8.59 -5.46
CA ASP A 389 -6.24 -10.05 -5.35
C ASP A 389 -5.23 -10.47 -6.43
N PRO A 390 -3.93 -10.58 -6.10
CA PRO A 390 -2.91 -10.73 -7.13
C PRO A 390 -2.95 -12.14 -7.69
N SER A 391 -3.16 -12.28 -8.99
CA SER A 391 -2.96 -13.54 -9.72
C SER A 391 -1.49 -13.78 -10.10
N SER A 392 -0.65 -12.73 -9.99
CA SER A 392 0.76 -12.74 -10.34
C SER A 392 1.66 -12.39 -9.15
N THR A 393 2.95 -12.72 -9.26
CA THR A 393 3.95 -12.46 -8.21
C THR A 393 3.97 -10.99 -7.81
N VAL A 394 3.96 -10.73 -6.50
CA VAL A 394 4.10 -9.38 -5.93
C VAL A 394 5.55 -9.19 -5.52
N SER A 395 6.15 -8.09 -5.96
CA SER A 395 7.59 -7.85 -5.79
C SER A 395 7.84 -6.49 -5.16
N PHE A 396 8.74 -6.49 -4.18
CA PHE A 396 9.20 -5.30 -3.46
C PHE A 396 10.67 -5.06 -3.71
N ASN A 397 11.01 -3.86 -4.18
CA ASN A 397 12.40 -3.46 -4.36
C ASN A 397 12.97 -2.96 -3.02
N VAL A 398 14.00 -3.63 -2.52
CA VAL A 398 14.76 -3.20 -1.36
C VAL A 398 16.08 -2.64 -1.86
N GLY A 399 16.38 -1.39 -1.51
CA GLY A 399 17.55 -0.68 -2.03
C GLY A 399 18.34 0.04 -0.95
N PHE A 400 19.60 0.30 -1.23
CA PHE A 400 20.38 1.29 -0.50
C PHE A 400 20.15 2.66 -1.14
N ILE A 401 19.74 3.64 -0.35
CA ILE A 401 19.64 5.03 -0.78
C ILE A 401 20.85 5.78 -0.26
N ASP A 402 21.49 6.58 -1.10
CA ASP A 402 22.44 7.54 -0.57
C ASP A 402 21.69 8.75 0.05
N GLY A 403 20.40 8.96 -0.27
CA GLY A 403 19.47 9.99 0.28
C GLY A 403 18.16 10.14 -0.50
N LEU A 404 17.43 11.26 -0.33
CA LEU A 404 16.18 11.58 -1.06
C LEU A 404 16.21 12.84 -1.97
N VAL A 405 15.69 12.76 -3.21
CA VAL A 405 15.43 13.94 -4.08
C VAL A 405 13.95 14.20 -4.24
N ASP A 406 13.59 15.48 -4.37
CA ASP A 406 12.21 15.93 -4.53
C ASP A 406 11.77 15.91 -6.02
N ASN A 407 12.68 16.18 -6.97
CA ASN A 407 12.41 16.09 -8.41
C ASN A 407 13.29 15.01 -9.08
N ILE A 408 12.74 14.29 -10.07
CA ILE A 408 13.50 13.32 -10.86
C ILE A 408 14.65 13.95 -11.66
N ASP A 409 14.49 15.19 -12.13
CA ASP A 409 15.51 15.88 -12.89
C ASP A 409 16.71 16.26 -12.01
N ASP A 410 16.53 16.38 -10.69
CA ASP A 410 17.63 16.57 -9.74
C ASP A 410 18.58 15.35 -9.69
N ILE A 411 18.19 14.19 -10.21
CA ILE A 411 19.10 13.04 -10.37
C ILE A 411 20.28 13.39 -11.27
N ALA A 412 20.05 14.24 -12.28
CA ALA A 412 21.12 14.70 -13.18
C ALA A 412 22.15 15.61 -12.48
N ARG A 413 21.90 15.99 -11.22
CA ARG A 413 22.83 16.77 -10.38
C ARG A 413 23.71 15.91 -9.46
N TYR A 414 23.44 14.60 -9.33
CA TYR A 414 24.14 13.71 -8.38
C TYR A 414 25.01 12.59 -8.99
N PRO A 415 26.27 12.37 -8.54
CA PRO A 415 26.95 13.05 -7.43
C PRO A 415 27.46 14.45 -7.78
N GLU A 416 27.76 14.67 -9.06
CA GLU A 416 28.15 15.96 -9.62
C GLU A 416 27.19 16.31 -10.75
N MET A 417 26.96 17.59 -11.03
CA MET A 417 26.15 18.02 -12.15
C MET A 417 26.92 17.79 -13.46
N VAL A 418 26.30 17.18 -14.48
CA VAL A 418 26.90 17.17 -15.82
C VAL A 418 26.80 18.58 -16.39
N THR A 419 27.95 19.17 -16.76
CA THR A 419 27.99 20.48 -17.42
C THR A 419 27.06 20.49 -18.64
N ASP A 420 26.38 21.62 -18.85
CA ASP A 420 25.42 21.82 -19.94
C ASP A 420 24.16 20.93 -19.87
N THR A 421 23.89 20.27 -18.73
CA THR A 421 22.60 19.59 -18.53
C THR A 421 21.46 20.60 -18.63
N ASP A 422 20.57 20.37 -19.58
CA ASP A 422 19.39 21.18 -19.76
C ASP A 422 18.26 20.63 -18.89
N PHE A 423 17.90 21.37 -17.84
CA PHE A 423 16.84 21.02 -16.89
C PHE A 423 15.46 21.47 -17.37
N GLN A 424 15.28 21.80 -18.68
CA GLN A 424 14.07 22.39 -19.26
C GLN A 424 12.82 22.09 -18.44
N ILE A 425 12.37 23.11 -17.70
CA ILE A 425 11.12 23.05 -16.97
C ILE A 425 10.04 23.19 -18.03
N ASN A 426 9.47 22.08 -18.46
CA ASN A 426 8.32 22.15 -19.35
C ASN A 426 7.17 22.80 -18.57
N ALA A 427 6.21 23.46 -19.23
CA ALA A 427 5.05 24.06 -18.55
C ALA A 427 4.20 23.04 -17.74
N THR A 428 4.42 21.75 -17.96
CA THR A 428 3.78 20.62 -17.25
C THR A 428 4.61 20.05 -16.10
N ASP A 429 5.86 20.46 -15.93
CA ASP A 429 6.67 20.04 -14.77
C ASP A 429 6.34 20.93 -13.56
N PRO A 430 6.34 20.38 -12.32
CA PRO A 430 6.23 21.20 -11.11
C PRO A 430 7.22 22.37 -11.20
N PRO A 431 6.79 23.64 -11.01
CA PRO A 431 7.71 24.75 -11.09
C PRO A 431 8.80 24.52 -10.03
N LEU A 432 10.03 24.25 -10.49
CA LEU A 432 11.20 24.35 -9.62
C LEU A 432 11.11 25.74 -8.99
N ALA A 433 11.13 25.79 -7.66
CA ALA A 433 11.06 27.04 -6.94
C ALA A 433 12.24 27.93 -7.41
N THR A 434 11.92 28.88 -8.30
CA THR A 434 12.73 29.94 -8.90
C THR A 434 13.69 29.57 -10.06
N PRO A 435 13.86 30.47 -11.07
CA PRO A 435 14.55 30.19 -12.33
C PRO A 435 16.06 30.51 -12.31
N ALA A 436 16.67 30.70 -11.14
CA ALA A 436 18.13 30.63 -11.04
C ALA A 436 18.51 29.17 -10.73
N PRO A 437 19.57 28.59 -11.33
CA PRO A 437 20.05 27.28 -10.90
C PRO A 437 20.31 27.39 -9.39
N PRO A 438 19.56 26.68 -8.52
CA PRO A 438 19.90 26.68 -7.11
C PRO A 438 21.35 26.20 -7.01
N SER A 439 22.15 26.91 -6.21
CA SER A 439 23.52 26.54 -5.90
C SER A 439 23.61 25.03 -5.66
N ALA A 440 24.63 24.37 -6.24
CA ALA A 440 24.83 22.92 -6.13
C ALA A 440 24.35 22.42 -4.77
N LEU A 441 23.34 21.52 -4.78
CA LEU A 441 22.74 21.01 -3.56
C LEU A 441 23.87 20.61 -2.62
N THR A 442 23.92 21.25 -1.44
CA THR A 442 24.85 20.84 -0.39
C THR A 442 24.60 19.35 -0.14
N VAL A 443 25.68 18.56 -0.16
CA VAL A 443 25.82 17.09 -0.36
C VAL A 443 25.07 16.20 0.67
N ASN A 444 24.01 16.70 1.31
CA ASN A 444 23.20 16.00 2.30
C ASN A 444 21.98 15.27 1.72
N LYS A 445 21.68 15.44 0.43
CA LYS A 445 20.50 14.84 -0.21
C LYS A 445 20.86 14.24 -1.57
N THR A 446 20.25 13.11 -1.88
CA THR A 446 20.70 12.13 -2.87
C THR A 446 19.46 11.45 -3.44
N PRO A 447 19.38 10.87 -4.62
CA PRO A 447 18.05 10.59 -5.18
C PRO A 447 17.27 9.42 -4.61
N ASN A 448 15.93 9.53 -4.66
CA ASN A 448 14.97 8.47 -4.35
C ASN A 448 14.89 7.41 -5.46
N PHE A 449 16.01 6.75 -5.72
CA PHE A 449 16.01 5.40 -6.26
C PHE A 449 16.95 4.57 -5.43
N ALA A 450 16.51 3.35 -5.11
CA ALA A 450 17.43 2.28 -4.78
C ALA A 450 18.61 2.36 -5.75
N ASN A 451 19.84 2.45 -5.23
CA ASN A 451 21.03 2.27 -6.04
C ASN A 451 20.88 0.98 -6.87
N THR A 452 21.66 0.81 -7.94
CA THR A 452 21.60 -0.44 -8.72
C THR A 452 21.86 -1.68 -7.90
N ASP A 453 22.52 -1.51 -6.75
CA ASP A 453 22.47 -2.42 -5.63
C ASP A 453 21.07 -2.43 -5.00
N CYS A 454 20.21 -3.27 -5.56
CA CYS A 454 18.90 -3.59 -5.01
C CYS A 454 18.72 -5.11 -4.91
N ALA A 455 17.80 -5.50 -4.05
CA ALA A 455 17.34 -6.87 -3.91
C ALA A 455 15.83 -6.91 -4.03
N TRP A 456 15.31 -7.92 -4.71
CA TRP A 456 13.87 -8.09 -4.87
C TRP A 456 13.36 -9.13 -3.89
N VAL A 457 12.36 -8.74 -3.11
CA VAL A 457 11.59 -9.65 -2.26
C VAL A 457 10.29 -9.92 -2.97
N SER A 458 10.12 -11.16 -3.44
CA SER A 458 8.99 -11.56 -4.28
C SER A 458 8.12 -12.59 -3.56
N ILE A 459 6.80 -12.47 -3.71
CA ILE A 459 5.80 -13.31 -3.05
C ILE A 459 4.93 -13.95 -4.13
N GLN A 460 4.93 -15.28 -4.19
CA GLN A 460 4.04 -16.03 -5.09
C GLN A 460 2.64 -16.14 -4.45
N PRO A 461 1.56 -15.67 -5.11
CA PRO A 461 0.24 -15.62 -4.47
C PRO A 461 -0.32 -16.98 -4.05
N LEU A 462 -0.22 -17.97 -4.94
CA LEU A 462 -0.82 -19.29 -4.74
C LEU A 462 -0.11 -20.18 -3.71
N SER A 463 1.19 -19.94 -3.46
CA SER A 463 1.98 -20.72 -2.50
C SER A 463 2.28 -19.93 -1.22
N GLY A 464 2.20 -18.59 -1.29
CA GLY A 464 2.76 -17.67 -0.30
C GLY A 464 4.28 -17.80 -0.17
N ASN A 465 4.97 -18.42 -1.13
CA ASN A 465 6.42 -18.57 -1.09
C ASN A 465 7.09 -17.20 -1.25
N VAL A 466 8.03 -16.89 -0.36
CA VAL A 466 8.77 -15.63 -0.35
C VAL A 466 10.20 -15.88 -0.81
N THR A 467 10.55 -15.38 -1.99
CA THR A 467 11.90 -15.47 -2.55
C THR A 467 12.65 -14.16 -2.34
N LEU A 468 13.98 -14.27 -2.25
CA LEU A 468 14.89 -13.13 -2.22
C LEU A 468 15.84 -13.31 -3.39
N GLU A 469 15.80 -12.36 -4.31
CA GLU A 469 16.69 -12.29 -5.46
C GLU A 469 17.69 -11.17 -5.20
N ASN A 470 18.87 -11.56 -4.71
CA ASN A 470 20.01 -10.67 -4.61
C ASN A 470 20.51 -10.46 -6.05
N VAL A 471 20.53 -9.22 -6.54
CA VAL A 471 20.96 -8.87 -7.92
C VAL A 471 19.93 -9.25 -9.00
N ALA A 472 18.63 -9.07 -8.76
CA ALA A 472 17.68 -9.17 -9.87
C ALA A 472 17.86 -8.00 -10.83
N SER A 473 17.85 -8.29 -12.14
CA SER A 473 17.83 -7.27 -13.18
C SER A 473 16.64 -6.35 -12.90
N GLN A 474 16.93 -5.06 -12.68
CA GLN A 474 15.89 -4.04 -12.55
C GLN A 474 14.90 -4.15 -13.72
N THR A 475 13.65 -3.71 -13.47
CA THR A 475 12.64 -3.47 -14.52
C THR A 475 13.30 -2.89 -15.77
N SER A 476 12.94 -3.45 -16.94
CA SER A 476 13.60 -3.15 -18.21
C SER A 476 13.73 -1.65 -18.39
N LEU A 477 14.84 -1.20 -18.97
CA LEU A 477 15.02 0.25 -19.15
C LEU A 477 13.91 0.83 -20.03
N ALA A 478 13.36 0.05 -20.96
CA ALA A 478 12.21 0.46 -21.76
C ALA A 478 11.03 0.87 -20.86
N ASN A 479 10.69 0.05 -19.86
CA ASN A 479 9.60 0.34 -18.93
C ASN A 479 9.89 1.54 -18.03
N LEU A 480 11.12 1.67 -17.50
CA LEU A 480 11.51 2.87 -16.75
C LEU A 480 11.52 4.12 -17.63
N SER A 481 11.91 3.99 -18.91
CA SER A 481 11.95 5.11 -19.86
C SER A 481 10.57 5.56 -20.29
N ALA A 482 9.63 4.64 -20.46
CA ALA A 482 8.23 4.97 -20.70
C ALA A 482 7.62 5.67 -19.47
N TYR A 483 7.95 5.19 -18.27
CA TYR A 483 7.41 5.69 -17.02
C TYR A 483 7.93 7.08 -16.64
N TYR A 484 9.26 7.26 -16.59
CA TYR A 484 9.88 8.55 -16.26
C TYR A 484 9.95 9.52 -17.43
N GLY A 485 9.44 9.12 -18.60
CA GLY A 485 9.54 9.91 -19.82
C GLY A 485 11.00 10.15 -20.24
N PHE A 486 11.88 9.14 -20.12
CA PHE A 486 13.25 9.21 -20.64
C PHE A 486 13.31 9.10 -22.18
N GLN A 487 12.37 9.75 -22.87
CA GLN A 487 12.36 9.88 -24.32
C GLN A 487 13.56 10.75 -24.72
N PRO A 488 14.48 10.26 -25.57
CA PRO A 488 15.62 11.04 -25.99
C PRO A 488 15.16 12.21 -26.84
N ALA A 489 15.16 13.42 -26.27
CA ALA A 489 15.01 14.61 -27.08
C ALA A 489 16.30 14.88 -27.89
N PRO A 490 16.21 15.22 -29.19
CA PRO A 490 17.38 15.38 -30.04
C PRO A 490 18.27 16.56 -29.59
N ASN A 491 19.59 16.36 -29.63
CA ASN A 491 20.63 17.40 -29.63
C ASN A 491 20.95 18.17 -28.32
N ASN A 492 20.53 17.72 -27.13
CA ASN A 492 21.01 18.27 -25.84
C ASN A 492 21.01 17.20 -24.72
N PRO A 493 21.95 17.18 -23.75
CA PRO A 493 21.81 16.39 -22.52
C PRO A 493 20.69 16.93 -21.64
N PHE A 494 19.44 16.59 -21.99
CA PHE A 494 18.30 16.78 -21.11
C PHE A 494 18.52 16.07 -19.77
N ALA A 495 18.09 16.68 -18.65
CA ALA A 495 18.23 16.09 -17.31
C ALA A 495 17.72 14.63 -17.25
N ARG A 496 16.62 14.33 -17.94
CA ARG A 496 16.08 12.98 -18.09
C ARG A 496 16.99 12.02 -18.88
N ASN A 497 17.71 12.50 -19.89
CA ASN A 497 18.72 11.72 -20.60
C ASN A 497 19.92 11.43 -19.71
N VAL A 498 20.35 12.41 -18.92
CA VAL A 498 21.44 12.25 -17.93
C VAL A 498 21.02 11.29 -16.82
N ALA A 499 19.82 11.42 -16.29
CA ALA A 499 19.24 10.50 -15.31
C ALA A 499 19.17 9.07 -15.87
N ARG A 500 18.67 8.90 -17.10
CA ARG A 500 18.67 7.61 -17.82
C ARG A 500 20.08 7.05 -17.98
N ALA A 501 21.04 7.87 -18.39
CA ALA A 501 22.43 7.46 -18.56
C ALA A 501 23.06 7.03 -17.22
N ARG A 502 22.73 7.71 -16.12
CA ARG A 502 23.17 7.35 -14.75
C ARG A 502 22.56 6.06 -14.26
N VAL A 503 21.25 5.88 -14.45
CA VAL A 503 20.58 4.60 -14.18
C VAL A 503 21.23 3.48 -14.99
N HIS A 504 21.58 3.73 -16.26
CA HIS A 504 22.31 2.78 -17.10
C HIS A 504 23.75 2.50 -16.65
N GLN A 505 24.52 3.52 -16.31
CA GLN A 505 25.90 3.39 -15.85
C GLN A 505 25.96 2.63 -14.53
N ALA A 506 25.08 2.96 -13.60
CA ALA A 506 24.93 2.23 -12.36
C ALA A 506 24.64 0.73 -12.62
N ARG A 507 23.90 0.38 -13.69
CA ARG A 507 23.61 -1.02 -14.05
C ARG A 507 24.81 -1.76 -14.63
N ARG A 508 25.69 -1.04 -15.34
CA ARG A 508 26.92 -1.63 -15.92
C ARG A 508 27.91 -1.98 -14.81
N LEU A 509 28.07 -1.11 -13.82
CA LEU A 509 28.99 -1.33 -12.69
C LEU A 509 28.62 -2.58 -11.88
N THR A 510 27.34 -2.94 -11.79
CA THR A 510 26.90 -4.17 -11.09
C THR A 510 27.09 -5.47 -11.87
N THR A 511 27.23 -5.40 -13.21
CA THR A 511 27.37 -6.59 -14.07
C THR A 511 28.80 -6.85 -14.54
N SER A 512 29.64 -5.82 -14.58
CA SER A 512 31.08 -5.97 -14.82
C SER A 512 31.84 -5.91 -13.51
N GLY A 513 32.12 -7.06 -12.89
CA GLY A 513 33.20 -7.21 -11.90
C GLY A 513 34.60 -6.94 -12.48
N ALA A 514 34.69 -6.16 -13.55
CA ALA A 514 35.92 -5.75 -14.20
C ALA A 514 36.04 -4.23 -14.05
N ILE A 515 36.97 -3.88 -13.17
CA ILE A 515 37.55 -2.56 -12.99
C ILE A 515 37.88 -1.96 -14.37
N GLN A 516 37.42 -0.74 -14.63
CA GLN A 516 38.05 0.15 -15.63
C GLN A 516 38.90 1.18 -14.90
#